data_AF-A0A2N1W6A6-F1
#
_entry.id   AF-A0A2N1W6A6-F1
#
_cell.length_a   1.000
_cell.length_b   1.000
_cell.length_c   1.000
_cell.angle_alpha   90.00
_cell.angle_beta   90.00
_cell.angle_gamma   90.00
#
_symmetry.space_group_name_H-M   'P 1'
#
loop_
_entity.id
_entity.type
_entity.pdbx_description
1 polymer ?
#
loop_
_entity_poly.entity_id
_entity_poly.type
_entity_poly.pdbx_seq_one_letter_code
_entity_poly.pdbx_strand_id
1 'polypeptide(L)'
;MELKFNYGKRELYLSHHAADRMFQRAGCRDIKEVSEKTAEIINNGFAAKIKLSRGTETVIAYKDFCIHIRENTITTVKYNNAYFCAA
;
A
#
# COMPACT_ATOMS: atom_id res chain seq x y z
N MET A 1 5.42 4.15 15.39
CA MET A 1 4.42 5.03 14.76
C MET A 1 3.44 4.15 14.01
N GLU A 2 2.16 4.16 14.40
CA GLU A 2 1.12 3.33 13.79
C GLU A 2 0.12 4.23 13.07
N LEU A 3 0.09 4.17 11.74
CA LEU A 3 -0.96 4.80 10.94
C LEU A 3 -2.05 3.75 10.66
N LYS A 4 -3.31 4.13 10.87
CA LYS A 4 -4.48 3.29 10.70
C LYS A 4 -5.31 3.74 9.51
N PHE A 5 -5.80 2.79 8.72
CA PHE A 5 -6.60 3.05 7.52
C PHE A 5 -7.82 2.13 7.49
N ASN A 6 -8.95 2.65 7.01
CA ASN A 6 -10.15 1.83 6.83
C ASN A 6 -10.17 1.25 5.41
N TYR A 7 -10.38 -0.07 5.31
CA TYR A 7 -10.61 -0.77 4.05
C TYR A 7 -11.85 -1.66 4.17
N GLY A 8 -12.98 -1.16 3.65
CA GLY A 8 -14.29 -1.78 3.84
C GLY A 8 -14.67 -1.84 5.32
N LYS A 9 -14.86 -3.06 5.86
CA LYS A 9 -15.18 -3.30 7.28
C LYS A 9 -13.93 -3.63 8.13
N ARG A 10 -12.72 -3.39 7.61
CA ARG A 10 -11.46 -3.75 8.28
C ARG A 10 -10.62 -2.51 8.57
N GLU A 11 -9.95 -2.53 9.73
CA GLU A 11 -8.87 -1.60 10.05
C GLU A 11 -7.55 -2.21 9.56
N LEU A 12 -6.77 -1.40 8.85
CA LEU A 12 -5.43 -1.74 8.36
C LEU A 12 -4.37 -0.90 9.07
N TYR A 13 -3.22 -1.51 9.34
CA TYR A 13 -2.08 -0.86 9.97
C TYR A 13 -0.93 -0.71 8.97
N LEU A 14 -0.33 0.48 8.89
CA LEU A 14 0.89 0.68 8.12
C LEU A 14 2.11 0.28 8.94
N SER A 15 2.83 -0.74 8.48
CA SER A 15 4.09 -1.15 9.10
C SER A 15 5.17 -0.07 8.95
N HIS A 16 6.14 -0.05 9.86
CA HIS A 16 7.28 0.87 9.78
C HIS A 16 8.05 0.71 8.45
N HIS A 17 8.25 -0.54 8.02
CA HIS A 17 8.90 -0.83 6.74
C HIS A 17 8.13 -0.22 5.56
N ALA A 18 6.81 -0.34 5.53
CA ALA A 18 6.01 0.25 4.47
C ALA A 18 6.03 1.79 4.51
N ALA A 19 6.02 2.39 5.70
CA ALA A 19 6.17 3.84 5.87
C ALA A 19 7.52 4.33 5.30
N ASP A 20 8.63 3.65 5.61
CA ASP A 20 9.95 3.98 5.06
C ASP A 20 9.96 3.92 3.52
N ARG A 21 9.24 2.95 2.94
CA ARG A 21 9.11 2.86 1.48
C ARG A 21 8.30 4.02 0.89
N MET A 22 7.30 4.54 1.60
CA MET A 22 6.56 5.74 1.15
C MET A 22 7.48 6.96 1.09
N PHE A 23 8.34 7.15 2.10
CA PHE A 23 9.36 8.21 2.08
C PHE A 23 10.36 8.01 0.93
N GLN A 24 10.96 6.82 0.83
CA GLN A 24 12.05 6.54 -0.11
C GLN A 24 11.60 6.48 -1.58
N ARG A 25 10.40 5.96 -1.86
CA ARG A 25 9.95 5.65 -3.22
C ARG A 25 8.83 6.58 -3.69
N ALA A 26 7.85 6.84 -2.82
CA ALA A 26 6.74 7.72 -3.16
C ALA A 26 7.07 9.21 -2.98
N GLY A 27 8.28 9.51 -2.46
CA GLY A 27 8.77 10.87 -2.27
C GLY A 27 7.97 11.66 -1.23
N CYS A 28 7.28 10.96 -0.31
CA CYS A 28 6.57 11.63 0.78
C CYS A 28 7.58 12.39 1.64
N ARG A 29 7.22 13.59 2.08
CA ARG A 29 8.09 14.46 2.89
C ARG A 29 7.83 14.32 4.38
N ASP A 30 6.59 14.03 4.73
CA ASP A 30 6.14 13.90 6.11
C ASP A 30 5.07 12.81 6.26
N ILE A 31 4.64 12.61 7.49
CA ILE A 31 3.65 11.60 7.86
C ILE A 31 2.25 11.93 7.35
N LYS A 32 1.93 13.20 7.15
CA LYS A 32 0.66 13.60 6.58
C LYS A 32 0.59 13.16 5.13
N GLU A 33 1.63 13.40 4.33
CA GLU A 33 1.72 12.93 2.95
C GLU A 33 1.72 11.40 2.86
N VAL A 34 2.42 10.69 3.76
CA VAL A 34 2.35 9.22 3.85
C VAL A 34 0.91 8.75 4.07
N SER A 35 0.19 9.39 5.00
CA SER A 35 -1.20 9.06 5.30
C SER A 35 -2.12 9.33 4.11
N GLU A 36 -2.05 10.53 3.53
CA GLU A 36 -2.89 10.94 2.40
C GLU A 36 -2.68 10.04 1.18
N LYS A 37 -1.42 9.77 0.79
CA LYS A 37 -1.15 8.87 -0.35
C LYS A 37 -1.57 7.43 -0.07
N THR A 38 -1.35 6.92 1.14
CA THR A 38 -1.78 5.55 1.50
C THR A 38 -3.30 5.44 1.44
N ALA A 39 -4.02 6.43 1.97
CA ALA A 39 -5.48 6.50 1.88
C ALA A 39 -5.95 6.62 0.42
N GLU A 40 -5.27 7.41 -0.42
CA GLU A 40 -5.59 7.52 -1.84
C GLU A 40 -5.49 6.17 -2.56
N ILE A 41 -4.42 5.41 -2.30
CA ILE A 41 -4.22 4.07 -2.87
C ILE A 41 -5.32 3.10 -2.40
N ILE A 42 -5.66 3.12 -1.11
CA ILE A 42 -6.67 2.21 -0.53
C ILE A 42 -8.07 2.51 -1.09
N ASN A 43 -8.43 3.79 -1.23
CA ASN A 43 -9.78 4.19 -1.63
C ASN A 43 -10.01 4.08 -3.13
N ASN A 44 -8.98 4.34 -3.95
CA ASN A 44 -9.11 4.41 -5.41
C ASN A 44 -8.45 3.23 -6.14
N GLY A 45 -7.68 2.39 -5.44
CA GLY A 45 -6.92 1.32 -6.05
C GLY A 45 -7.72 0.07 -6.35
N PHE A 46 -7.25 -0.67 -7.35
CA PHE A 46 -7.78 -1.99 -7.69
C PHE A 46 -7.15 -3.07 -6.80
N ALA A 47 -7.99 -3.85 -6.13
CA ALA A 47 -7.56 -4.88 -5.21
C ALA A 47 -7.58 -6.28 -5.85
N ALA A 48 -6.47 -7.00 -5.74
CA ALA A 48 -6.33 -8.39 -6.17
C ALA A 48 -5.81 -9.27 -5.02
N LYS A 49 -6.34 -10.48 -4.89
CA LYS A 49 -5.81 -11.49 -3.96
C LYS A 49 -4.82 -12.37 -4.69
N ILE A 50 -3.62 -12.50 -4.13
CA ILE A 50 -2.53 -13.29 -4.69
C ILE A 50 -2.20 -14.42 -3.72
N LYS A 51 -2.18 -15.66 -4.22
CA LYS A 51 -1.76 -16.83 -3.44
C LYS A 51 -0.25 -17.01 -3.63
N LEU A 52 0.50 -16.86 -2.54
CA LEU A 52 1.93 -17.12 -2.48
C LEU A 52 2.18 -18.45 -1.76
N SER A 53 3.40 -18.99 -1.90
CA SER A 53 3.81 -20.22 -1.20
C SER A 53 3.69 -20.14 0.32
N ARG A 54 3.75 -18.92 0.89
CA ARG A 54 3.70 -18.65 2.34
C ARG A 54 2.34 -18.12 2.83
N GLY A 55 1.32 -18.04 1.98
CA GLY A 55 -0.01 -17.54 2.36
C GLY A 55 -0.70 -16.72 1.28
N THR A 56 -1.78 -16.04 1.65
CA THR A 56 -2.52 -15.14 0.74
C THR A 56 -2.22 -13.69 1.06
N GLU A 57 -1.87 -12.90 0.05
CA GLU A 57 -1.72 -11.44 0.16
C GLU A 57 -2.81 -10.74 -0.64
N THR A 58 -3.23 -9.58 -0.16
CA THR A 58 -4.05 -8.66 -0.96
C THR A 58 -3.14 -7.55 -1.45
N VAL A 59 -3.11 -7.33 -2.77
CA VAL A 59 -2.37 -6.22 -3.37
C VAL A 59 -3.38 -5.20 -3.86
N ILE A 60 -3.20 -3.94 -3.48
CA ILE A 60 -3.99 -2.82 -3.98
C ILE A 60 -3.06 -1.97 -4.85
N ALA A 61 -3.37 -1.86 -6.13
CA ALA A 61 -2.59 -1.10 -7.10
C ALA A 61 -3.33 0.16 -7.56
N TYR A 62 -2.63 1.29 -7.58
CA TYR A 62 -3.19 2.58 -7.98
C TYR A 62 -2.08 3.51 -8.52
N LYS A 63 -2.26 4.02 -9.75
CA LYS A 63 -1.27 4.84 -10.45
C LYS A 63 0.12 4.19 -10.40
N ASP A 64 1.14 4.93 -9.97
CA ASP A 64 2.55 4.52 -9.92
C ASP A 64 2.88 3.56 -8.77
N PHE A 65 1.97 3.29 -7.83
CA PHE A 65 2.27 2.53 -6.62
C PHE A 65 1.29 1.38 -6.38
N CYS A 66 1.78 0.34 -5.74
CA CYS A 66 0.96 -0.71 -5.18
C CYS A 66 1.39 -1.00 -3.74
N ILE A 67 0.40 -1.32 -2.91
CA ILE A 67 0.60 -1.72 -1.53
C ILE A 67 0.27 -3.20 -1.37
N HIS A 68 1.08 -3.88 -0.58
CA HIS A 68 0.84 -5.28 -0.20
C HIS A 68 0.28 -5.33 1.21
N ILE A 69 -0.80 -6.07 1.37
CA ILE A 69 -1.50 -6.27 2.62
C ILE A 69 -1.45 -7.75 2.96
N ARG A 70 -0.95 -8.04 4.15
CA ARG A 70 -1.02 -9.38 4.75
C ARG A 70 -1.82 -9.26 6.04
N GLU A 71 -2.84 -10.10 6.18
CA GLU A 71 -3.81 -10.03 7.28
C GLU A 71 -4.47 -8.65 7.37
N ASN A 72 -4.09 -7.83 8.34
CA ASN A 72 -4.54 -6.45 8.56
C ASN A 72 -3.38 -5.44 8.44
N THR A 73 -2.21 -5.84 7.96
CA THR A 73 -1.02 -4.98 7.93
C THR A 73 -0.58 -4.70 6.50
N ILE A 74 -0.34 -3.44 6.18
CA ILE A 74 0.33 -3.00 4.96
C ILE A 74 1.82 -3.23 5.18
N THR A 75 2.35 -4.27 4.53
CA THR A 75 3.70 -4.79 4.77
C THR A 75 4.74 -4.13 3.88
N THR A 76 4.36 -3.69 2.67
CA THR A 76 5.29 -3.02 1.76
C THR A 76 4.57 -2.17 0.72
N VAL A 77 5.30 -1.19 0.19
CA VAL A 77 4.90 -0.33 -0.93
C VAL A 77 5.90 -0.52 -2.06
N LYS A 78 5.41 -0.78 -3.28
CA LYS A 78 6.20 -0.99 -4.48
C LYS A 78 5.70 -0.11 -5.61
N TYR A 79 6.51 0.02 -6.65
CA TYR A 79 6.07 0.60 -7.90
C TYR A 79 5.04 -0.32 -8.57
N ASN A 80 4.00 0.28 -9.14
CA ASN A 80 3.05 -0.43 -9.98
C ASN A 80 3.64 -0.60 -11.37
N ASN A 81 4.44 -1.65 -11.55
CA ASN A 81 5.11 -1.90 -12.82
C ASN A 81 4.13 -2.07 -14.00
N ALA A 82 2.88 -2.47 -13.75
CA ALA A 82 1.87 -2.54 -14.81
C ALA A 82 1.52 -1.15 -15.37
N TYR A 83 1.54 -0.11 -14.53
CA TYR A 83 1.36 1.28 -14.96
C TYR A 83 2.61 1.79 -15.69
N PHE A 84 3.81 1.48 -15.18
CA PHE A 84 5.08 1.86 -15.85
C PHE A 84 5.31 1.15 -17.19
N CYS A 85 4.81 -0.07 -17.38
CA CYS A 85 4.89 -0.77 -18.66
C CYS A 85 3.84 -0.30 -19.69
N ALA A 86 2.83 0.45 -19.26
CA ALA A 86 1.76 0.96 -20.11
C ALA A 86 1.98 2.41 -20.59
N ALA A 87 3.00 3.09 -20.06
CA ALA A 87 3.43 4.44 -20.43
C ALA A 87 4.68 4.38 -21.32
#